data_AF-A0A5D3FW62-F1
#
_entry.id   AF-A0A5D3FW62-F1
#
_cell.length_a   1.000
_cell.length_b   1.000
_cell.length_c   1.000
_cell.angle_alpha   90.00
_cell.angle_beta   90.00
_cell.angle_gamma   90.00
#
_symmetry.space_group_name_H-M   'P 1'
#
loop_
_entity.id
_entity.type
_entity.pdbx_description
1 polymer ?
#
loop_
_entity_poly.entity_id
_entity_poly.type
_entity_poly.pdbx_seq_one_letter_code
_entity_poly.pdbx_strand_id
1 'polypeptide(L)'
;MTDQLAAAEYSAEPADLFVQLYDAIPDDVFEGWAATRWYAAERVRREANEIADSVLATGTFDPARTAGIVDARGDRGRFVILLGLDIALAHASPYGPYHDAPALAGVLVTYLTEGKLNGPRTTGALLPRCAFAGRPRGLRTKAEFFGVHRVPAAEWARIDHRVLPAVNDPHLNRDEPVAVGCAPVLETYDDIEIEFEERAGLTVYRLRPMDTSGIRSRVKAIIRRLDESGAQLAVMPEASLSDSLLELWKEVAFDTAARDRARRPLRFLLLGTGPIGGGDPPPNRAVLLDRWTGQELLVQDKLSGFTLDADQMRLWRLPDAPSTGSAVEYARPGRKVSVLDSSLGRLAVLICEDLARSVDWERELRSAGVSHLLVPIFSKPILEFRWEQRSAERQVIELGTWVTVSNSLAVGAAIPDDEPRVPGPRYTCLVTGPKSLDRVAYQTEGQFGVARTGAELGRLPTSELPRVFPGAAYDAWFDHWHDDKR
;
A
#
# COMPACT_ATOMS: atom_id res chain seq x y z
N MET A 1 -52.78 -2.26 14.13
CA MET A 1 -51.58 -2.32 14.99
C MET A 1 -50.40 -2.65 14.10
N THR A 2 -49.82 -1.63 13.50
CA THR A 2 -48.50 -1.69 12.89
C THR A 2 -47.55 -1.16 13.96
N ASP A 3 -46.94 -2.08 14.72
CA ASP A 3 -45.80 -1.77 15.56
C ASP A 3 -44.70 -1.22 14.65
N GLN A 4 -44.59 0.10 14.61
CA GLN A 4 -43.33 0.75 14.27
C GLN A 4 -42.36 0.35 15.37
N LEU A 5 -41.68 -0.78 15.18
CA LEU A 5 -40.46 -1.12 15.92
C LEU A 5 -39.55 0.11 15.80
N ALA A 6 -39.45 0.88 16.88
CA ALA A 6 -38.47 1.94 16.99
C ALA A 6 -37.12 1.31 16.64
N ALA A 7 -36.47 1.82 15.59
CA ALA A 7 -35.16 1.33 15.21
C ALA A 7 -34.26 1.46 16.45
N ALA A 8 -33.66 0.35 16.88
CA ALA A 8 -32.72 0.38 18.00
C ALA A 8 -31.64 1.43 17.73
N GLU A 9 -31.38 2.28 18.71
CA GLU A 9 -30.42 3.39 18.62
C GLU A 9 -29.00 2.89 18.27
N TYR A 10 -28.66 1.69 18.74
CA TYR A 10 -27.38 1.02 18.51
C TYR A 10 -27.55 -0.25 17.66
N SER A 11 -26.59 -0.52 16.78
CA SER A 11 -26.53 -1.77 16.03
C SER A 11 -26.19 -2.95 16.95
N ALA A 12 -26.77 -4.12 16.67
CA ALA A 12 -26.35 -5.37 17.30
C ALA A 12 -25.12 -5.99 16.61
N GLU A 13 -24.87 -5.61 15.36
CA GLU A 13 -23.75 -6.12 14.55
C GLU A 13 -22.44 -5.45 15.02
N PRO A 14 -21.40 -6.22 15.40
CA PRO A 14 -20.23 -5.69 16.08
C PRO A 14 -19.45 -4.66 15.25
N ALA A 15 -19.30 -4.89 13.94
CA ALA A 15 -18.59 -3.96 13.06
C ALA A 15 -19.37 -2.64 12.85
N ASP A 16 -20.69 -2.70 12.69
CA ASP A 16 -21.53 -1.50 12.58
C ASP A 16 -21.56 -0.73 13.89
N LEU A 17 -21.67 -1.44 15.03
CA LEU A 17 -21.64 -0.83 16.35
C LEU A 17 -20.29 -0.15 16.63
N PHE A 18 -19.17 -0.79 16.23
CA PHE A 18 -17.85 -0.18 16.35
C PHE A 18 -17.82 1.16 15.63
N VAL A 19 -18.28 1.22 14.37
CA VAL A 19 -18.30 2.48 13.60
C VAL A 19 -19.18 3.53 14.27
N GLN A 20 -20.39 3.18 14.73
CA GLN A 20 -21.29 4.10 15.40
C GLN A 20 -20.65 4.72 16.65
N LEU A 21 -20.05 3.88 17.51
CA LEU A 21 -19.41 4.34 18.74
C LEU A 21 -18.11 5.11 18.47
N TYR A 22 -17.34 4.69 17.47
CA TYR A 22 -16.11 5.37 17.06
C TYR A 22 -16.41 6.77 16.52
N ASP A 23 -17.43 6.92 15.68
CA ASP A 23 -17.80 8.22 15.13
C ASP A 23 -18.43 9.13 16.20
N ALA A 24 -19.06 8.56 17.24
CA ALA A 24 -19.72 9.30 18.33
C ALA A 24 -18.79 9.74 19.48
N ILE A 25 -17.70 9.01 19.76
CA ILE A 25 -16.76 9.40 20.81
C ILE A 25 -15.86 10.56 20.32
N PRO A 26 -15.77 11.69 21.02
CA PRO A 26 -14.99 12.84 20.54
C PRO A 26 -13.48 12.60 20.60
N ASP A 27 -12.73 13.28 19.73
CA ASP A 27 -11.28 13.06 19.57
C ASP A 27 -10.47 13.60 20.77
N ASP A 28 -11.00 14.57 21.52
CA ASP A 28 -10.37 15.17 22.72
C ASP A 28 -10.12 14.14 23.84
N VAL A 29 -10.93 13.09 23.90
CA VAL A 29 -10.74 11.91 24.77
C VAL A 29 -9.39 11.22 24.52
N PHE A 30 -8.93 11.26 23.26
CA PHE A 30 -7.70 10.62 22.79
C PHE A 30 -6.52 11.59 22.69
N GLU A 31 -6.77 12.88 22.46
CA GLU A 31 -5.74 13.93 22.50
C GLU A 31 -5.15 14.09 23.92
N GLY A 32 -5.96 13.84 24.95
CA GLY A 32 -5.52 13.83 26.34
C GLY A 32 -5.02 12.48 26.87
N TRP A 33 -4.81 12.41 28.18
CA TRP A 33 -4.44 11.17 28.88
C TRP A 33 -5.65 10.29 29.25
N ALA A 34 -6.88 10.66 28.87
CA ALA A 34 -8.09 9.97 29.31
C ALA A 34 -8.14 8.53 28.79
N ALA A 35 -8.14 8.34 27.46
CA ALA A 35 -8.13 7.02 26.83
C ALA A 35 -6.94 6.16 27.31
N THR A 36 -5.75 6.75 27.39
CA THR A 36 -4.54 6.06 27.89
C THR A 36 -4.70 5.56 29.32
N ARG A 37 -5.25 6.38 30.23
CA ARG A 37 -5.50 5.98 31.62
C ARG A 37 -6.61 4.93 31.74
N TRP A 38 -7.67 5.05 30.95
CA TRP A 38 -8.72 4.05 30.91
C TRP A 38 -8.17 2.71 30.43
N TYR A 39 -7.39 2.72 29.35
CA TYR A 39 -6.73 1.54 28.84
C TYR A 39 -5.80 0.86 29.86
N ALA A 40 -5.05 1.65 30.63
CA ALA A 40 -4.17 1.15 31.69
C ALA A 40 -4.93 0.59 32.90
N ALA A 41 -6.22 0.91 33.09
CA ALA A 41 -7.01 0.43 34.20
C ALA A 41 -7.48 -1.02 33.99
N GLU A 42 -7.07 -1.91 34.91
CA GLU A 42 -7.41 -3.35 34.87
C GLU A 42 -8.92 -3.60 34.75
N ARG A 43 -9.73 -2.82 35.47
CA ARG A 43 -11.20 -2.92 35.39
C ARG A 43 -11.75 -2.67 33.99
N VAL A 44 -11.19 -1.70 33.24
CA VAL A 44 -11.63 -1.41 31.87
C VAL A 44 -11.29 -2.56 30.95
N ARG A 45 -10.09 -3.14 31.07
CA ARG A 45 -9.69 -4.31 30.28
C ARG A 45 -10.56 -5.53 30.58
N ARG A 46 -10.86 -5.78 31.85
CA ARG A 46 -11.75 -6.88 32.26
C ARG A 46 -13.15 -6.74 31.67
N GLU A 47 -13.74 -5.55 31.78
CA GLU A 47 -15.07 -5.28 31.21
C GLU A 47 -15.07 -5.37 29.68
N ALA A 48 -13.98 -4.92 29.01
CA ALA A 48 -13.82 -5.09 27.57
C ALA A 48 -13.71 -6.57 27.17
N ASN A 49 -12.97 -7.39 27.91
CA ASN A 49 -12.88 -8.84 27.68
C ASN A 49 -14.25 -9.52 27.85
N GLU A 50 -15.03 -9.15 28.88
CA GLU A 50 -16.40 -9.68 29.06
C GLU A 50 -17.33 -9.33 27.88
N ILE A 51 -17.13 -8.17 27.25
CA ILE A 51 -17.85 -7.78 26.03
C ILE A 51 -17.35 -8.62 24.84
N ALA A 52 -16.03 -8.77 24.69
CA ALA A 52 -15.43 -9.56 23.64
C ALA A 52 -15.90 -11.03 23.69
N ASP A 53 -15.86 -11.66 24.85
CA ASP A 53 -16.32 -13.03 25.08
C ASP A 53 -17.80 -13.20 24.70
N SER A 54 -18.63 -12.21 25.06
CA SER A 54 -20.04 -12.20 24.67
C SER A 54 -20.20 -12.19 23.15
N VAL A 55 -19.46 -11.32 22.45
CA VAL A 55 -19.53 -11.19 20.98
C VAL A 55 -18.93 -12.42 20.29
N LEU A 56 -17.85 -12.98 20.80
CA LEU A 56 -17.25 -14.21 20.26
C LEU A 56 -18.18 -15.41 20.41
N ALA A 57 -19.00 -15.44 21.47
CA ALA A 57 -19.99 -16.49 21.70
C ALA A 57 -21.25 -16.34 20.81
N THR A 58 -21.74 -15.12 20.59
CA THR A 58 -23.06 -14.89 19.96
C THR A 58 -23.00 -14.24 18.58
N GLY A 59 -21.86 -13.68 18.19
CA GLY A 59 -21.68 -12.90 16.96
C GLY A 59 -22.28 -11.49 17.02
N THR A 60 -22.92 -11.11 18.14
CA THR A 60 -23.67 -9.85 18.29
C THR A 60 -23.49 -9.26 19.69
N PHE A 61 -23.75 -7.96 19.84
CA PHE A 61 -23.79 -7.31 21.15
C PHE A 61 -25.15 -6.65 21.38
N ASP A 62 -25.75 -6.86 22.55
CA ASP A 62 -27.10 -6.38 22.85
C ASP A 62 -27.17 -4.83 22.82
N PRO A 63 -28.01 -4.23 21.95
CA PRO A 63 -28.21 -2.78 21.91
C PRO A 63 -28.67 -2.17 23.24
N ALA A 64 -29.49 -2.89 24.03
CA ALA A 64 -29.97 -2.38 25.32
C ALA A 64 -28.83 -2.34 26.35
N ARG A 65 -27.99 -3.38 26.39
CA ARG A 65 -26.75 -3.38 27.18
C ARG A 65 -25.80 -2.26 26.75
N THR A 66 -25.69 -1.99 25.45
CA THR A 66 -24.89 -0.87 24.92
C THR A 66 -25.40 0.47 25.45
N ALA A 67 -26.70 0.75 25.29
CA ALA A 67 -27.32 1.97 25.79
C ALA A 67 -27.09 2.14 27.31
N GLY A 68 -27.33 1.08 28.10
CA GLY A 68 -27.11 1.14 29.55
C GLY A 68 -25.67 1.42 29.98
N ILE A 69 -24.67 0.89 29.25
CA ILE A 69 -23.25 1.18 29.53
C ILE A 69 -22.91 2.63 29.16
N VAL A 70 -23.40 3.12 28.02
CA VAL A 70 -23.15 4.47 27.52
C VAL A 70 -23.85 5.51 28.41
N ASP A 71 -25.11 5.31 28.78
CA ASP A 71 -25.86 6.21 29.66
C ASP A 71 -25.21 6.34 31.04
N ALA A 72 -24.73 5.22 31.59
CA ALA A 72 -24.12 5.21 32.91
C ALA A 72 -22.71 5.83 32.96
N ARG A 73 -21.95 5.81 31.85
CA ARG A 73 -20.50 6.07 31.86
C ARG A 73 -20.00 7.01 30.76
N GLY A 74 -20.89 7.50 29.89
CA GLY A 74 -20.56 8.36 28.75
C GLY A 74 -19.46 7.77 27.87
N ASP A 75 -18.46 8.60 27.56
CA ASP A 75 -17.36 8.24 26.65
C ASP A 75 -16.45 7.12 27.18
N ARG A 76 -16.35 6.98 28.51
CA ARG A 76 -15.66 5.82 29.09
C ARG A 76 -16.42 4.52 28.77
N GLY A 77 -17.75 4.56 28.79
CA GLY A 77 -18.60 3.45 28.38
C GLY A 77 -18.39 3.10 26.90
N ARG A 78 -18.41 4.12 26.02
CA ARG A 78 -18.11 3.95 24.59
C ARG A 78 -16.73 3.34 24.36
N PHE A 79 -15.71 3.83 25.05
CA PHE A 79 -14.34 3.33 24.96
C PHE A 79 -14.21 1.86 25.39
N VAL A 80 -14.86 1.46 26.49
CA VAL A 80 -14.88 0.05 26.96
C VAL A 80 -15.51 -0.87 25.91
N ILE A 81 -16.64 -0.46 25.33
CA ILE A 81 -17.31 -1.26 24.28
C ILE A 81 -16.43 -1.32 23.03
N LEU A 82 -15.87 -0.19 22.57
CA LEU A 82 -14.96 -0.17 21.42
C LEU A 82 -13.77 -1.12 21.61
N LEU A 83 -13.18 -1.15 22.81
CA LEU A 83 -12.09 -2.08 23.11
C LEU A 83 -12.56 -3.54 23.05
N GLY A 84 -13.72 -3.87 23.62
CA GLY A 84 -14.27 -5.23 23.55
C GLY A 84 -14.62 -5.67 22.13
N LEU A 85 -15.17 -4.77 21.32
CA LEU A 85 -15.46 -5.00 19.91
C LEU A 85 -14.19 -5.18 19.09
N ASP A 86 -13.14 -4.39 19.35
CA ASP A 86 -11.84 -4.52 18.70
C ASP A 86 -11.23 -5.91 18.94
N ILE A 87 -11.28 -6.37 20.20
CA ILE A 87 -10.84 -7.71 20.60
C ILE A 87 -11.67 -8.80 19.91
N ALA A 88 -12.99 -8.63 19.77
CA ALA A 88 -13.81 -9.64 19.09
C ALA A 88 -13.56 -9.66 17.58
N LEU A 89 -13.63 -8.48 16.93
CA LEU A 89 -13.34 -8.29 15.50
C LEU A 89 -11.94 -8.78 15.13
N ALA A 90 -11.08 -8.96 16.14
CA ALA A 90 -9.78 -9.54 15.97
C ALA A 90 -9.81 -10.87 15.22
N HIS A 91 -10.78 -11.71 15.61
CA HIS A 91 -10.96 -13.06 15.10
C HIS A 91 -11.60 -13.09 13.70
N ALA A 92 -12.01 -11.93 13.17
CA ALA A 92 -12.50 -11.78 11.80
C ALA A 92 -11.44 -11.18 10.86
N SER A 93 -10.25 -10.86 11.34
CA SER A 93 -9.19 -10.30 10.49
C SER A 93 -8.49 -11.39 9.67
N PRO A 94 -8.33 -11.20 8.34
CA PRO A 94 -7.59 -12.14 7.50
C PRO A 94 -6.07 -12.12 7.77
N TYR A 95 -5.59 -11.11 8.50
CA TYR A 95 -4.17 -10.92 8.82
C TYR A 95 -3.81 -11.42 10.23
N GLY A 96 -4.82 -11.69 11.07
CA GLY A 96 -4.61 -12.14 12.45
C GLY A 96 -4.34 -13.65 12.52
N PRO A 97 -3.66 -14.15 13.58
CA PRO A 97 -3.50 -15.59 13.81
C PRO A 97 -4.80 -16.31 14.20
N TYR A 98 -5.89 -15.57 14.45
CA TYR A 98 -7.07 -16.09 15.12
C TYR A 98 -8.15 -16.43 14.09
N HIS A 99 -8.46 -17.71 13.98
CA HIS A 99 -9.49 -18.23 13.07
C HIS A 99 -10.57 -19.04 13.78
N ASP A 100 -10.62 -18.96 15.12
CA ASP A 100 -11.47 -19.80 15.96
C ASP A 100 -12.64 -19.01 16.57
N ALA A 101 -13.42 -18.33 15.73
CA ALA A 101 -14.65 -17.64 16.13
C ALA A 101 -15.76 -17.81 15.09
N PRO A 102 -16.44 -18.98 15.04
CA PRO A 102 -17.49 -19.26 14.05
C PRO A 102 -18.62 -18.23 14.04
N ALA A 103 -18.92 -17.63 15.20
CA ALA A 103 -19.96 -16.63 15.33
C ALA A 103 -19.67 -15.33 14.55
N LEU A 104 -18.39 -15.05 14.24
CA LEU A 104 -17.96 -13.90 13.44
C LEU A 104 -17.72 -14.22 11.97
N ALA A 105 -18.04 -15.43 11.51
CA ALA A 105 -17.88 -15.82 10.11
C ALA A 105 -18.64 -14.88 9.16
N GLY A 106 -19.81 -14.37 9.55
CA GLY A 106 -20.57 -13.39 8.75
C GLY A 106 -19.82 -12.07 8.53
N VAL A 107 -19.06 -11.61 9.53
CA VAL A 107 -18.24 -10.39 9.43
C VAL A 107 -17.09 -10.60 8.45
N LEU A 108 -16.40 -11.75 8.55
CA LEU A 108 -15.32 -12.10 7.62
C LEU A 108 -15.85 -12.26 6.19
N VAL A 109 -16.98 -12.95 6.00
CA VAL A 109 -17.62 -13.08 4.68
C VAL A 109 -17.96 -11.71 4.11
N THR A 110 -18.55 -10.82 4.90
CA THR A 110 -18.84 -9.43 4.47
C THR A 110 -17.58 -8.73 3.99
N TYR A 111 -16.45 -8.88 4.71
CA TYR A 111 -15.19 -8.30 4.26
C TYR A 111 -14.68 -8.91 2.95
N LEU A 112 -14.74 -10.24 2.81
CA LEU A 112 -14.26 -10.92 1.61
C LEU A 112 -15.12 -10.61 0.36
N THR A 113 -16.39 -10.28 0.52
CA THR A 113 -17.29 -9.97 -0.60
C THR A 113 -17.45 -8.47 -0.87
N GLU A 114 -17.52 -7.64 0.18
CA GLU A 114 -17.79 -6.20 0.09
C GLU A 114 -16.54 -5.32 0.31
N GLY A 115 -15.41 -5.91 0.69
CA GLY A 115 -14.17 -5.18 0.98
C GLY A 115 -14.14 -4.46 2.33
N LYS A 116 -15.15 -4.64 3.19
CA LYS A 116 -15.23 -3.98 4.50
C LYS A 116 -15.97 -4.85 5.53
N LEU A 117 -15.64 -4.70 6.81
CA LEU A 117 -16.22 -5.48 7.90
C LEU A 117 -17.66 -5.05 8.25
N ASN A 118 -17.99 -3.77 8.06
CA ASN A 118 -19.29 -3.22 8.43
C ASN A 118 -20.34 -3.37 7.32
N GLY A 119 -21.60 -3.43 7.71
CA GLY A 119 -22.73 -3.66 6.81
C GLY A 119 -23.10 -2.46 5.93
N PRO A 120 -24.03 -2.64 4.98
CA PRO A 120 -24.42 -1.62 4.00
C PRO A 120 -25.15 -0.42 4.62
N ARG A 121 -25.68 -0.55 5.84
CA ARG A 121 -26.39 0.53 6.55
C ARG A 121 -25.44 1.56 7.17
N THR A 122 -24.16 1.24 7.26
CA THR A 122 -23.15 2.09 7.89
C THR A 122 -22.24 2.70 6.82
N THR A 123 -22.06 4.01 6.89
CA THR A 123 -21.31 4.76 5.86
C THR A 123 -19.80 4.64 6.02
N GLY A 124 -19.08 4.74 4.90
CA GLY A 124 -17.64 4.48 4.85
C GLY A 124 -17.31 3.00 5.06
N ALA A 125 -16.11 2.74 5.58
CA ALA A 125 -15.61 1.40 5.80
C ALA A 125 -14.99 1.23 7.20
N LEU A 126 -15.03 -0.02 7.68
CA LEU A 126 -14.23 -0.55 8.76
C LEU A 126 -13.35 -1.65 8.18
N LEU A 127 -12.03 -1.47 8.24
CA LEU A 127 -11.07 -2.38 7.64
C LEU A 127 -10.22 -3.05 8.72
N PRO A 128 -9.79 -4.31 8.53
CA PRO A 128 -8.76 -4.88 9.37
C PRO A 128 -7.45 -4.10 9.20
N ARG A 129 -6.72 -3.92 10.30
CA ARG A 129 -5.40 -3.29 10.28
C ARG A 129 -4.33 -4.24 9.79
N CYS A 130 -3.51 -3.75 8.88
CA CYS A 130 -2.33 -4.46 8.39
C CYS A 130 -1.06 -3.59 8.46
N ALA A 131 -1.15 -2.35 8.96
CA ALA A 131 0.00 -1.50 9.26
C ALA A 131 -0.25 -0.63 10.50
N PHE A 132 0.83 -0.35 11.23
CA PHE A 132 0.85 0.66 12.29
C PHE A 132 1.78 1.79 11.87
N ALA A 133 1.75 2.97 12.48
CA ALA A 133 2.80 3.95 12.22
C ALA A 133 4.17 3.44 12.72
N GLY A 134 5.26 3.83 12.06
CA GLY A 134 6.64 3.45 12.44
C GLY A 134 7.20 4.25 13.63
N ARG A 135 6.40 5.13 14.23
CA ARG A 135 6.80 5.96 15.37
C ARG A 135 6.59 5.21 16.70
N PRO A 136 7.50 5.37 17.70
CA PRO A 136 7.27 4.93 19.08
C PRO A 136 6.00 5.53 19.65
N ARG A 137 5.42 4.78 20.59
CA ARG A 137 4.16 5.11 21.25
C ARG A 137 4.33 6.34 22.15
N GLY A 138 4.00 7.51 21.60
CA GLY A 138 3.60 8.68 22.39
C GLY A 138 2.17 8.51 22.90
N LEU A 139 1.47 9.63 23.10
CA LEU A 139 0.01 9.58 23.19
C LEU A 139 -0.54 9.02 21.88
N ARG A 140 -1.30 7.93 21.98
CA ARG A 140 -1.96 7.32 20.84
C ARG A 140 -3.08 8.23 20.37
N THR A 141 -3.13 8.51 19.08
CA THR A 141 -4.33 9.06 18.44
C THR A 141 -5.45 8.01 18.50
N LYS A 142 -6.70 8.46 18.32
CA LYS A 142 -7.87 7.59 18.31
C LYS A 142 -7.73 6.39 17.37
N ALA A 143 -7.20 6.60 16.17
CA ALA A 143 -6.96 5.53 15.21
C ALA A 143 -5.87 4.53 15.68
N GLU A 144 -4.93 4.93 16.52
CA GLU A 144 -3.84 4.07 17.01
C GLU A 144 -4.23 3.21 18.22
N PHE A 145 -5.42 3.41 18.79
CA PHE A 145 -5.91 2.60 19.91
C PHE A 145 -6.51 1.26 19.51
N PHE A 146 -6.82 1.05 18.23
CA PHE A 146 -7.62 -0.07 17.79
C PHE A 146 -6.93 -0.88 16.68
N GLY A 147 -7.16 -2.18 16.72
CA GLY A 147 -6.76 -3.16 15.72
C GLY A 147 -7.53 -3.09 14.40
N VAL A 148 -8.53 -2.24 14.29
CA VAL A 148 -9.24 -1.92 13.04
C VAL A 148 -8.97 -0.48 12.56
N HIS A 149 -9.28 -0.21 11.29
CA HIS A 149 -9.28 1.14 10.71
C HIS A 149 -10.70 1.58 10.39
N ARG A 150 -11.12 2.68 10.99
CA ARG A 150 -12.27 3.43 10.53
C ARG A 150 -11.88 4.31 9.35
N VAL A 151 -12.50 4.12 8.19
CA VAL A 151 -12.36 4.98 6.99
C VAL A 151 -13.63 5.79 6.79
N PRO A 152 -13.62 7.11 7.07
CA PRO A 152 -14.77 7.98 6.86
C PRO A 152 -15.31 7.93 5.42
N ALA A 153 -16.61 8.15 5.26
CA ALA A 153 -17.29 8.03 3.97
C ALA A 153 -16.68 8.91 2.85
N ALA A 154 -16.23 10.13 3.19
CA ALA A 154 -15.62 11.05 2.24
C ALA A 154 -14.27 10.53 1.70
N GLU A 155 -13.48 9.86 2.56
CA GLU A 155 -12.20 9.27 2.16
C GLU A 155 -12.42 7.97 1.40
N TRP A 156 -13.37 7.14 1.86
CA TRP A 156 -13.75 5.91 1.17
C TRP A 156 -14.20 6.16 -0.27
N ALA A 157 -14.90 7.26 -0.53
CA ALA A 157 -15.29 7.65 -1.89
C ALA A 157 -14.09 7.90 -2.83
N ARG A 158 -12.92 8.21 -2.28
CA ARG A 158 -11.66 8.46 -2.99
C ARG A 158 -10.75 7.23 -3.08
N ILE A 159 -11.19 6.09 -2.57
CA ILE A 159 -10.46 4.83 -2.59
C ILE A 159 -11.19 3.84 -3.51
N ASP A 160 -10.47 3.18 -4.43
CA ASP A 160 -10.94 1.98 -5.12
C ASP A 160 -10.33 0.76 -4.42
N HIS A 161 -11.09 0.17 -3.50
CA HIS A 161 -10.61 -0.93 -2.66
C HIS A 161 -11.10 -2.27 -3.20
N ARG A 162 -10.21 -3.27 -3.20
CA ARG A 162 -10.52 -4.64 -3.59
C ARG A 162 -9.84 -5.63 -2.64
N VAL A 163 -10.50 -6.76 -2.43
CA VAL A 163 -9.92 -7.92 -1.75
C VAL A 163 -9.64 -8.99 -2.79
N LEU A 164 -8.42 -9.50 -2.80
CA LEU A 164 -8.04 -10.60 -3.68
C LEU A 164 -8.81 -11.86 -3.23
N PRO A 165 -9.54 -12.55 -4.14
CA PRO A 165 -10.22 -13.78 -3.79
C PRO A 165 -9.22 -14.81 -3.27
N ALA A 166 -9.57 -15.54 -2.20
CA ALA A 166 -8.69 -16.52 -1.56
C ALA A 166 -8.10 -17.55 -2.54
N VAL A 167 -8.88 -17.96 -3.55
CA VAL A 167 -8.44 -18.89 -4.61
C VAL A 167 -7.30 -18.34 -5.48
N ASN A 168 -7.14 -17.02 -5.52
CA ASN A 168 -6.11 -16.30 -6.25
C ASN A 168 -5.01 -15.76 -5.32
N ASP A 169 -5.13 -15.95 -4.00
CA ASP A 169 -4.15 -15.44 -3.07
C ASP A 169 -2.92 -16.38 -2.99
N PRO A 170 -1.68 -15.88 -3.04
CA PRO A 170 -0.48 -16.70 -2.87
C PRO A 170 -0.30 -17.33 -1.49
N HIS A 171 -1.06 -16.90 -0.47
CA HIS A 171 -0.92 -17.34 0.93
C HIS A 171 0.51 -17.17 1.46
N LEU A 172 1.10 -15.99 1.27
CA LEU A 172 2.44 -15.66 1.77
C LEU A 172 2.50 -15.83 3.29
N ASN A 173 3.50 -16.56 3.76
CA ASN A 173 3.71 -16.77 5.19
C ASN A 173 4.19 -15.47 5.84
N ARG A 174 3.43 -14.96 6.81
CA ARG A 174 3.74 -13.73 7.55
C ARG A 174 5.09 -13.74 8.26
N ASP A 175 5.60 -14.92 8.62
CA ASP A 175 6.86 -15.08 9.36
C ASP A 175 8.06 -15.19 8.42
N GLU A 176 7.84 -15.18 7.10
CA GLU A 176 8.87 -15.32 6.08
C GLU A 176 8.98 -14.06 5.21
N PRO A 177 10.20 -13.58 4.93
CA PRO A 177 10.39 -12.42 4.07
C PRO A 177 10.14 -12.77 2.60
N VAL A 178 9.44 -11.87 1.91
CA VAL A 178 9.08 -11.94 0.50
C VAL A 178 10.17 -11.28 -0.34
N ALA A 179 10.77 -12.03 -1.27
CA ALA A 179 11.79 -11.51 -2.17
C ALA A 179 11.17 -10.62 -3.28
N VAL A 180 11.76 -9.44 -3.48
CA VAL A 180 11.28 -8.41 -4.40
C VAL A 180 12.25 -8.21 -5.56
N GLY A 181 11.80 -8.50 -6.78
CA GLY A 181 12.57 -8.29 -8.00
C GLY A 181 12.25 -6.95 -8.67
N CYS A 182 13.22 -6.05 -8.77
CA CYS A 182 13.08 -4.83 -9.56
C CYS A 182 13.94 -4.93 -10.81
N ALA A 183 13.39 -4.71 -12.01
CA ALA A 183 14.18 -4.69 -13.25
C ALA A 183 14.03 -3.31 -13.93
N PRO A 184 15.11 -2.70 -14.45
CA PRO A 184 15.04 -1.34 -14.99
C PRO A 184 14.24 -1.21 -16.30
N VAL A 185 14.05 -2.31 -17.04
CA VAL A 185 13.39 -2.36 -18.36
C VAL A 185 14.08 -1.48 -19.43
N LEU A 186 14.08 -0.16 -19.28
CA LEU A 186 14.67 0.84 -20.17
C LEU A 186 16.14 1.09 -19.79
N GLU A 187 17.04 1.04 -20.77
CA GLU A 187 18.49 1.16 -20.62
C GLU A 187 19.00 2.55 -21.00
N THR A 188 18.54 3.08 -22.13
CA THR A 188 18.99 4.36 -22.70
C THR A 188 17.80 5.17 -23.19
N TYR A 189 18.04 6.37 -23.70
CA TYR A 189 17.00 7.16 -24.36
C TYR A 189 16.49 6.54 -25.68
N ASP A 190 17.17 5.55 -26.25
CA ASP A 190 16.67 4.84 -27.43
C ASP A 190 15.46 3.93 -27.11
N ASP A 191 15.22 3.69 -25.82
CA ASP A 191 14.11 2.88 -25.32
C ASP A 191 12.86 3.69 -25.02
N ILE A 192 12.93 5.02 -25.11
CA ILE A 192 11.86 5.92 -24.71
C ILE A 192 11.72 7.07 -25.71
N GLU A 193 10.50 7.28 -26.17
CA GLU A 193 10.14 8.47 -26.92
C GLU A 193 9.85 9.60 -25.94
N ILE A 194 10.55 10.72 -26.14
CA ILE A 194 10.44 11.93 -25.33
C ILE A 194 10.02 13.06 -26.28
N GLU A 195 8.82 13.59 -26.10
CA GLU A 195 8.29 14.67 -26.92
C GLU A 195 8.16 15.93 -26.06
N PHE A 196 8.60 17.08 -26.57
CA PHE A 196 8.33 18.40 -26.02
C PHE A 196 7.46 19.19 -27.00
N GLU A 197 6.43 19.86 -26.49
CA GLU A 197 5.54 20.68 -27.31
C GLU A 197 4.97 21.86 -26.49
N GLU A 198 4.46 22.87 -27.18
CA GLU A 198 3.73 23.98 -26.56
C GLU A 198 2.23 23.69 -26.56
N ARG A 199 1.60 23.71 -25.37
CA ARG A 199 0.14 23.59 -25.22
C ARG A 199 -0.39 24.62 -24.24
N ALA A 200 -1.41 25.37 -24.66
CA ALA A 200 -2.07 26.41 -23.86
C ALA A 200 -1.09 27.42 -23.21
N GLY A 201 0.02 27.74 -23.91
CA GLY A 201 1.05 28.65 -23.43
C GLY A 201 2.02 28.07 -22.40
N LEU A 202 2.03 26.74 -22.24
CA LEU A 202 2.98 26.01 -21.41
C LEU A 202 3.76 25.02 -22.28
N THR A 203 5.06 24.91 -22.02
CA THR A 203 5.83 23.76 -22.48
C THR A 203 5.37 22.52 -21.72
N VAL A 204 5.01 21.48 -22.44
CA VAL A 204 4.64 20.19 -21.88
C VAL A 204 5.51 19.08 -22.47
N TYR A 205 5.67 17.99 -21.73
CA TYR A 205 6.42 16.82 -22.21
C TYR A 205 5.64 15.51 -22.06
N ARG A 206 5.92 14.56 -22.95
CA ARG A 206 5.39 13.19 -22.89
C ARG A 206 6.52 12.18 -22.84
N LEU A 207 6.25 11.06 -22.16
CA LEU A 207 7.10 9.88 -22.10
C LEU A 207 6.31 8.68 -22.61
N ARG A 208 6.90 7.90 -23.52
CA ARG A 208 6.32 6.66 -24.03
C ARG A 208 7.42 5.63 -24.24
N PRO A 209 7.29 4.39 -23.74
CA PRO A 209 8.27 3.36 -24.05
C PRO A 209 8.21 3.05 -25.54
N MET A 210 9.38 2.81 -26.12
CA MET A 210 9.45 2.28 -27.47
C MET A 210 8.97 0.82 -27.48
N ASP A 211 8.33 0.38 -28.56
CA ASP A 211 7.92 -1.03 -28.72
C ASP A 211 8.87 -1.75 -29.69
N THR A 212 10.15 -1.79 -29.31
CA THR A 212 11.20 -2.41 -30.13
C THR A 212 11.35 -3.90 -29.82
N SER A 213 11.90 -4.66 -30.78
CA SER A 213 12.27 -6.06 -30.56
C SER A 213 13.20 -6.25 -29.35
N GLY A 214 14.06 -5.27 -29.05
CA GLY A 214 14.94 -5.25 -27.88
C GLY A 214 14.18 -5.20 -26.56
N ILE A 215 13.19 -4.31 -26.43
CA ILE A 215 12.33 -4.25 -25.23
C ILE A 215 11.51 -5.53 -25.09
N ARG A 216 10.91 -6.00 -26.18
CA ARG A 216 10.12 -7.25 -26.17
C ARG A 216 10.93 -8.47 -25.73
N SER A 217 12.19 -8.61 -26.19
CA SER A 217 13.09 -9.66 -25.74
C SER A 217 13.50 -9.49 -24.27
N ARG A 218 13.69 -8.25 -23.79
CA ARG A 218 13.98 -7.98 -22.37
C ARG A 218 12.84 -8.40 -21.45
N VAL A 219 11.58 -8.13 -21.81
CA VAL A 219 10.40 -8.60 -21.03
C VAL A 219 10.48 -10.10 -20.77
N LYS A 220 10.76 -10.90 -21.80
CA LYS A 220 10.92 -12.36 -21.69
C LYS A 220 12.08 -12.75 -20.77
N ALA A 221 13.21 -12.06 -20.90
CA ALA A 221 14.39 -12.31 -20.07
C ALA A 221 14.15 -11.94 -18.59
N ILE A 222 13.42 -10.85 -18.33
CA ILE A 222 13.07 -10.39 -16.97
C ILE A 222 12.22 -11.44 -16.27
N ILE A 223 11.12 -11.89 -16.88
CA ILE A 223 10.24 -12.90 -16.28
C ILE A 223 11.02 -14.18 -15.93
N ARG A 224 11.88 -14.65 -16.85
CA ARG A 224 12.75 -15.79 -16.58
C ARG A 224 13.65 -15.56 -15.38
N ARG A 225 14.31 -14.39 -15.30
CA ARG A 225 15.22 -14.06 -14.19
C ARG A 225 14.49 -13.91 -12.85
N LEU A 226 13.28 -13.36 -12.87
CA LEU A 226 12.43 -13.28 -11.67
C LEU A 226 12.12 -14.68 -11.13
N ASP A 227 11.73 -15.62 -12.00
CA ASP A 227 11.54 -17.03 -11.62
C ASP A 227 12.81 -17.65 -11.03
N GLU A 228 13.93 -17.55 -11.76
CA GLU A 228 15.22 -18.13 -11.35
C GLU A 228 15.73 -17.56 -10.02
N SER A 229 15.36 -16.31 -9.72
CA SER A 229 15.77 -15.62 -8.49
C SER A 229 14.93 -15.93 -7.26
N GLY A 230 13.79 -16.62 -7.44
CA GLY A 230 12.83 -16.84 -6.35
C GLY A 230 12.01 -15.61 -5.95
N ALA A 231 11.97 -14.56 -6.78
CA ALA A 231 11.14 -13.39 -6.53
C ALA A 231 9.65 -13.78 -6.44
N GLN A 232 8.93 -13.19 -5.49
CA GLN A 232 7.49 -13.38 -5.29
C GLN A 232 6.69 -12.14 -5.70
N LEU A 233 7.30 -10.97 -5.55
CA LEU A 233 6.82 -9.66 -6.00
C LEU A 233 7.83 -9.07 -6.99
N ALA A 234 7.33 -8.41 -8.04
CA ALA A 234 8.16 -7.66 -8.96
C ALA A 234 7.64 -6.26 -9.23
N VAL A 235 8.55 -5.28 -9.38
CA VAL A 235 8.24 -3.87 -9.62
C VAL A 235 9.10 -3.31 -10.75
N MET A 236 8.48 -2.97 -11.87
CA MET A 236 9.14 -2.31 -13.01
C MET A 236 8.91 -0.78 -12.94
N PRO A 237 9.70 0.05 -13.65
CA PRO A 237 9.71 1.50 -13.45
C PRO A 237 8.60 2.25 -14.21
N GLU A 238 8.55 3.56 -14.00
CA GLU A 238 7.67 4.43 -14.78
C GLU A 238 8.15 4.57 -16.23
N ALA A 239 7.20 4.89 -17.11
CA ALA A 239 7.40 5.04 -18.55
C ALA A 239 7.83 3.76 -19.28
N SER A 240 7.69 2.59 -18.65
CA SER A 240 8.04 1.29 -19.24
C SER A 240 6.85 0.51 -19.80
N LEU A 241 5.64 1.09 -19.82
CA LEU A 241 4.42 0.39 -20.22
C LEU A 241 3.60 1.16 -21.28
N SER A 242 3.12 0.44 -22.28
CA SER A 242 2.16 0.89 -23.31
C SER A 242 1.08 -0.18 -23.47
N ASP A 243 -0.01 0.11 -24.19
CA ASP A 243 -1.05 -0.91 -24.44
C ASP A 243 -0.48 -2.18 -25.10
N SER A 244 0.45 -2.04 -26.05
CA SER A 244 1.07 -3.21 -26.72
C SER A 244 2.03 -3.98 -25.83
N LEU A 245 2.79 -3.28 -24.98
CA LEU A 245 3.70 -3.93 -24.02
C LEU A 245 2.92 -4.59 -22.88
N LEU A 246 1.79 -4.02 -22.45
CA LEU A 246 0.90 -4.64 -21.46
C LEU A 246 0.41 -6.01 -21.94
N GLU A 247 -0.06 -6.11 -23.17
CA GLU A 247 -0.52 -7.39 -23.73
C GLU A 247 0.64 -8.40 -23.87
N LEU A 248 1.84 -7.95 -24.25
CA LEU A 248 3.03 -8.80 -24.25
C LEU A 248 3.37 -9.30 -22.84
N TRP A 249 3.35 -8.43 -21.83
CA TRP A 249 3.61 -8.83 -20.45
C TRP A 249 2.61 -9.89 -19.98
N LYS A 250 1.31 -9.71 -20.26
CA LYS A 250 0.27 -10.70 -19.93
C LYS A 250 0.53 -12.04 -20.59
N GLU A 251 0.80 -12.05 -21.91
CA GLU A 251 1.10 -13.25 -22.68
C GLU A 251 2.30 -14.00 -22.08
N VAL A 252 3.43 -13.31 -21.91
CA VAL A 252 4.66 -13.94 -21.42
C VAL A 252 4.53 -14.38 -19.96
N ALA A 253 3.85 -13.61 -19.11
CA ALA A 253 3.63 -13.97 -17.71
C ALA A 253 2.81 -15.26 -17.59
N PHE A 254 1.71 -15.35 -18.35
CA PHE A 254 0.83 -16.51 -18.35
C PHE A 254 1.50 -17.76 -18.94
N ASP A 255 2.10 -17.64 -20.12
CA ASP A 255 2.72 -18.76 -20.84
C ASP A 255 3.85 -19.44 -20.07
N THR A 256 4.61 -18.63 -19.31
CA THR A 256 5.74 -19.12 -18.52
C THR A 256 5.30 -19.67 -17.17
N ALA A 257 4.21 -19.15 -16.58
CA ALA A 257 3.68 -19.63 -15.30
C ALA A 257 3.06 -21.04 -15.38
N ALA A 258 2.40 -21.37 -16.49
CA ALA A 258 1.62 -22.60 -16.64
C ALA A 258 2.43 -23.90 -16.53
N ARG A 259 3.76 -23.84 -16.71
CA ARG A 259 4.60 -25.05 -16.87
C ARG A 259 5.15 -25.61 -15.56
N ASP A 260 5.24 -24.83 -14.47
CA ASP A 260 5.73 -25.29 -13.17
C ASP A 260 5.42 -24.31 -12.02
N ARG A 261 4.15 -24.18 -11.63
CA ARG A 261 3.72 -23.24 -10.58
C ARG A 261 4.40 -23.48 -9.23
N ALA A 262 4.72 -24.73 -8.90
CA ALA A 262 5.37 -25.10 -7.64
C ALA A 262 6.84 -24.64 -7.57
N ARG A 263 7.52 -24.50 -8.71
CA ARG A 263 8.91 -24.02 -8.77
C ARG A 263 9.06 -22.55 -9.13
N ARG A 264 7.94 -21.85 -9.36
CA ARG A 264 7.93 -20.46 -9.86
C ARG A 264 7.14 -19.56 -8.90
N PRO A 265 7.78 -19.02 -7.85
CA PRO A 265 7.10 -18.36 -6.74
C PRO A 265 6.58 -16.95 -7.08
N LEU A 266 6.96 -16.39 -8.24
CA LEU A 266 6.49 -15.07 -8.67
C LEU A 266 4.97 -15.04 -8.83
N ARG A 267 4.31 -14.17 -8.06
CA ARG A 267 2.85 -14.00 -8.06
C ARG A 267 2.42 -12.61 -8.52
N PHE A 268 3.00 -11.57 -7.92
CA PHE A 268 2.61 -10.18 -8.15
C PHE A 268 3.61 -9.49 -9.06
N LEU A 269 3.15 -8.92 -10.18
CA LEU A 269 4.00 -8.17 -11.11
C LEU A 269 3.41 -6.78 -11.35
N LEU A 270 4.02 -5.75 -10.78
CA LEU A 270 3.78 -4.37 -11.21
C LEU A 270 4.61 -4.13 -12.47
N LEU A 271 3.94 -3.99 -13.61
CA LEU A 271 4.55 -3.95 -14.94
C LEU A 271 5.21 -2.61 -15.28
N GLY A 272 5.21 -1.67 -14.33
CA GLY A 272 5.61 -0.29 -14.54
C GLY A 272 4.42 0.57 -14.94
N THR A 273 4.68 1.70 -15.56
CA THR A 273 3.63 2.67 -15.92
C THR A 273 3.83 3.28 -17.30
N GLY A 274 2.77 3.88 -17.84
CA GLY A 274 2.85 4.72 -19.04
C GLY A 274 1.48 5.06 -19.62
N PRO A 275 1.41 5.56 -20.86
CA PRO A 275 0.19 6.12 -21.44
C PRO A 275 -0.81 5.03 -21.90
N ILE A 276 -1.55 4.43 -20.96
CA ILE A 276 -2.41 3.26 -21.18
C ILE A 276 -3.89 3.64 -21.06
N GLY A 277 -4.73 3.14 -21.97
CA GLY A 277 -6.19 3.36 -21.92
C GLY A 277 -6.67 4.63 -22.64
N GLY A 278 -5.80 5.27 -23.45
CA GLY A 278 -6.15 6.35 -24.36
C GLY A 278 -6.52 7.69 -23.72
N GLY A 279 -7.09 8.59 -24.53
CA GLY A 279 -7.43 9.97 -24.15
C GLY A 279 -6.34 11.00 -24.49
N ASP A 280 -6.69 12.28 -24.40
CA ASP A 280 -5.77 13.41 -24.58
C ASP A 280 -6.04 14.49 -23.50
N PRO A 281 -5.14 14.68 -22.50
CA PRO A 281 -3.94 13.89 -22.24
C PRO A 281 -4.26 12.43 -21.85
N PRO A 282 -3.40 11.45 -22.18
CA PRO A 282 -3.53 10.09 -21.68
C PRO A 282 -3.19 10.04 -20.17
N PRO A 283 -3.71 9.06 -19.40
CA PRO A 283 -3.24 8.84 -18.04
C PRO A 283 -1.86 8.16 -18.06
N ASN A 284 -0.99 8.49 -17.11
CA ASN A 284 0.18 7.67 -16.79
C ASN A 284 -0.27 6.59 -15.79
N ARG A 285 -0.42 5.35 -16.26
CA ARG A 285 -1.13 4.28 -15.55
C ARG A 285 -0.23 3.11 -15.22
N ALA A 286 -0.27 2.70 -13.96
CA ALA A 286 0.34 1.48 -13.46
C ALA A 286 -0.64 0.30 -13.51
N VAL A 287 -0.12 -0.91 -13.75
CA VAL A 287 -0.89 -2.15 -13.73
C VAL A 287 -0.15 -3.22 -12.93
N LEU A 288 -0.81 -3.75 -11.90
CA LEU A 288 -0.39 -4.90 -11.12
C LEU A 288 -1.11 -6.14 -11.66
N LEU A 289 -0.36 -7.13 -12.13
CA LEU A 289 -0.90 -8.41 -12.60
C LEU A 289 -0.77 -9.52 -11.56
N ASP A 290 -1.78 -10.38 -11.55
CA ASP A 290 -1.63 -11.77 -11.14
C ASP A 290 -0.95 -12.52 -12.28
N ARG A 291 0.26 -13.00 -11.99
CA ARG A 291 1.03 -13.77 -12.95
C ARG A 291 0.33 -15.01 -13.50
N TRP A 292 -0.32 -15.81 -12.66
CA TRP A 292 -0.79 -17.14 -13.08
C TRP A 292 -2.12 -17.09 -13.80
N THR A 293 -2.89 -16.03 -13.60
CA THR A 293 -4.19 -15.84 -14.25
C THR A 293 -4.13 -14.80 -15.37
N GLY A 294 -3.09 -13.95 -15.39
CA GLY A 294 -3.00 -12.79 -16.28
C GLY A 294 -3.98 -11.67 -15.92
N GLN A 295 -4.70 -11.79 -14.79
CA GLN A 295 -5.69 -10.79 -14.38
C GLN A 295 -5.00 -9.51 -13.88
N GLU A 296 -5.57 -8.37 -14.24
CA GLU A 296 -5.23 -7.08 -13.66
C GLU A 296 -5.85 -6.96 -12.27
N LEU A 297 -5.00 -7.00 -11.24
CA LEU A 297 -5.44 -6.96 -9.84
C LEU A 297 -5.66 -5.53 -9.34
N LEU A 298 -4.76 -4.62 -9.72
CA LEU A 298 -4.78 -3.22 -9.31
C LEU A 298 -4.32 -2.35 -10.47
N VAL A 299 -5.05 -1.26 -10.71
CA VAL A 299 -4.73 -0.23 -11.71
C VAL A 299 -4.70 1.13 -11.03
N GLN A 300 -3.63 1.90 -11.23
CA GLN A 300 -3.47 3.23 -10.62
C GLN A 300 -3.09 4.25 -11.69
N ASP A 301 -3.85 5.33 -11.79
CA ASP A 301 -3.47 6.51 -12.59
C ASP A 301 -2.62 7.45 -11.72
N LYS A 302 -1.53 7.99 -12.27
CA LYS A 302 -0.62 8.93 -11.60
C LYS A 302 -1.41 10.12 -11.07
N LEU A 303 -1.24 10.43 -9.80
CA LEU A 303 -2.06 11.43 -9.10
C LEU A 303 -1.53 12.85 -9.29
N SER A 304 -0.20 12.99 -9.39
CA SER A 304 0.53 14.25 -9.47
C SER A 304 1.48 14.23 -10.65
N GLY A 305 1.30 15.15 -11.60
CA GLY A 305 2.25 15.32 -12.70
C GLY A 305 3.58 15.89 -12.22
N PHE A 306 4.68 15.46 -12.83
CA PHE A 306 6.00 16.01 -12.58
C PHE A 306 6.27 17.26 -13.43
N THR A 307 7.05 18.20 -12.91
CA THR A 307 7.49 19.38 -13.68
C THR A 307 9.01 19.39 -13.72
N LEU A 308 9.54 19.31 -14.94
CA LEU A 308 10.97 19.42 -15.20
C LEU A 308 11.37 20.89 -15.21
N ASP A 309 12.32 21.29 -14.36
CA ASP A 309 13.00 22.58 -14.50
C ASP A 309 14.19 22.49 -15.46
N ALA A 310 14.71 23.64 -15.89
CA ALA A 310 15.84 23.70 -16.82
C ALA A 310 17.12 23.04 -16.26
N ASP A 311 17.33 23.06 -14.94
CA ASP A 311 18.51 22.47 -14.31
C ASP A 311 18.43 20.93 -14.35
N GLN A 312 17.24 20.38 -14.14
CA GLN A 312 16.92 18.96 -14.25
C GLN A 312 17.01 18.51 -15.70
N MET A 313 16.41 19.24 -16.65
CA MET A 313 16.52 18.90 -18.09
C MET A 313 17.98 18.84 -18.55
N ARG A 314 18.81 19.80 -18.11
CA ARG A 314 20.26 19.80 -18.40
C ARG A 314 21.02 18.70 -17.67
N LEU A 315 20.72 18.45 -16.40
CA LEU A 315 21.35 17.37 -15.63
C LEU A 315 21.06 16.01 -16.26
N TRP A 316 19.80 15.76 -16.63
CA TRP A 316 19.34 14.51 -17.21
C TRP A 316 19.77 14.37 -18.67
N ARG A 317 20.14 15.46 -19.32
CA ARG A 317 20.52 15.52 -20.74
C ARG A 317 19.39 14.98 -21.63
N LEU A 318 18.17 15.42 -21.34
CA LEU A 318 16.99 15.01 -22.09
C LEU A 318 17.13 15.43 -23.57
N PRO A 319 16.96 14.51 -24.53
CA PRO A 319 16.95 14.83 -25.95
C PRO A 319 15.87 15.87 -26.25
N ASP A 320 16.20 16.83 -27.12
CA ASP A 320 15.28 17.87 -27.61
C ASP A 320 14.61 18.75 -26.54
N ALA A 321 15.09 18.68 -25.29
CA ALA A 321 14.57 19.49 -24.20
C ALA A 321 14.90 20.98 -24.40
N PRO A 322 13.98 21.89 -24.06
CA PRO A 322 14.25 23.31 -24.10
C PRO A 322 15.39 23.67 -23.14
N SER A 323 16.24 24.61 -23.56
CA SER A 323 17.42 25.03 -22.78
C SER A 323 17.09 25.86 -21.53
N THR A 324 15.88 26.42 -21.48
CA THR A 324 15.38 27.30 -20.41
C THR A 324 13.91 27.03 -20.10
N GLY A 325 13.44 27.48 -18.94
CA GLY A 325 12.03 27.35 -18.54
C GLY A 325 11.74 26.04 -17.81
N SER A 326 10.49 25.62 -17.86
CA SER A 326 10.01 24.37 -17.25
C SER A 326 9.07 23.64 -18.20
N ALA A 327 9.10 22.31 -18.17
CA ALA A 327 8.16 21.48 -18.92
C ALA A 327 7.27 20.68 -17.95
N VAL A 328 5.96 20.78 -18.11
CA VAL A 328 4.99 20.06 -17.28
C VAL A 328 4.62 18.72 -17.93
N GLU A 329 4.53 17.66 -17.15
CA GLU A 329 4.12 16.36 -17.66
C GLU A 329 2.71 16.42 -18.25
N TYR A 330 2.58 16.03 -19.51
CA TYR A 330 1.32 16.00 -20.21
C TYR A 330 0.57 14.69 -19.96
N ALA A 331 0.03 14.55 -18.75
CA ALA A 331 -0.74 13.39 -18.33
C ALA A 331 -2.03 13.82 -17.62
N ARG A 332 -3.10 13.03 -17.77
CA ARG A 332 -4.33 13.24 -17.02
C ARG A 332 -4.15 12.78 -15.56
N PRO A 333 -4.35 13.64 -14.55
CA PRO A 333 -4.25 13.23 -13.15
C PRO A 333 -5.32 12.21 -12.76
N GLY A 334 -4.91 11.21 -12.00
CA GLY A 334 -5.79 10.29 -11.30
C GLY A 334 -6.61 11.01 -10.21
N ARG A 335 -7.73 10.41 -9.82
CA ARG A 335 -8.67 10.99 -8.84
C ARG A 335 -8.90 10.14 -7.59
N LYS A 336 -8.36 8.92 -7.60
CA LYS A 336 -8.55 7.92 -6.54
C LYS A 336 -7.27 7.14 -6.31
N VAL A 337 -7.11 6.65 -5.09
CA VAL A 337 -6.10 5.68 -4.73
C VAL A 337 -6.69 4.28 -4.86
N SER A 338 -6.05 3.43 -5.64
CA SER A 338 -6.43 2.03 -5.75
C SER A 338 -5.70 1.20 -4.70
N VAL A 339 -6.43 0.31 -4.04
CA VAL A 339 -5.95 -0.49 -2.92
C VAL A 339 -6.34 -1.95 -3.11
N LEU A 340 -5.39 -2.86 -2.89
CA LEU A 340 -5.59 -4.31 -3.00
C LEU A 340 -5.18 -5.01 -1.70
N ASP A 341 -6.11 -5.76 -1.12
CA ASP A 341 -5.85 -6.62 0.02
C ASP A 341 -5.51 -8.04 -0.44
N SER A 342 -4.40 -8.60 0.07
CA SER A 342 -3.93 -9.97 -0.17
C SER A 342 -3.12 -10.49 1.03
N SER A 343 -2.62 -11.73 1.01
CA SER A 343 -1.72 -12.23 2.05
C SER A 343 -0.44 -11.41 2.23
N LEU A 344 0.02 -10.63 1.25
CA LEU A 344 1.13 -9.68 1.44
C LEU A 344 0.73 -8.53 2.38
N GLY A 345 -0.56 -8.22 2.48
CA GLY A 345 -1.09 -7.05 3.17
C GLY A 345 -1.96 -6.21 2.25
N ARG A 346 -1.97 -4.90 2.48
CA ARG A 346 -2.74 -3.90 1.72
C ARG A 346 -1.79 -3.10 0.84
N LEU A 347 -1.84 -3.37 -0.46
CA LEU A 347 -0.98 -2.76 -1.47
C LEU A 347 -1.63 -1.50 -2.05
N ALA A 348 -0.83 -0.48 -2.29
CA ALA A 348 -1.17 0.65 -3.17
C ALA A 348 0.04 1.01 -4.06
N VAL A 349 -0.21 1.81 -5.09
CA VAL A 349 0.82 2.31 -6.02
C VAL A 349 0.88 3.83 -5.96
N LEU A 350 2.08 4.38 -5.90
CA LEU A 350 2.34 5.82 -6.07
C LEU A 350 3.34 5.98 -7.21
N ILE A 351 3.02 6.74 -8.25
CA ILE A 351 3.88 6.85 -9.43
C ILE A 351 4.78 8.09 -9.28
N CYS A 352 6.08 7.88 -9.12
CA CYS A 352 7.10 8.93 -9.12
C CYS A 352 6.80 10.09 -8.16
N GLU A 353 6.42 11.26 -8.69
CA GLU A 353 6.12 12.48 -7.93
C GLU A 353 5.04 12.27 -6.87
N ASP A 354 4.15 11.28 -7.05
CA ASP A 354 3.14 10.89 -6.06
C ASP A 354 3.77 10.54 -4.69
N LEU A 355 4.98 9.96 -4.66
CA LEU A 355 5.67 9.64 -3.42
C LEU A 355 6.17 10.90 -2.69
N ALA A 356 6.60 11.93 -3.42
CA ALA A 356 7.09 13.18 -2.85
C ALA A 356 5.93 14.14 -2.48
N ARG A 357 4.84 14.11 -3.24
CA ARG A 357 3.63 14.91 -3.05
C ARG A 357 2.48 14.14 -2.40
N SER A 358 2.82 13.11 -1.65
CA SER A 358 1.88 12.25 -0.94
C SER A 358 0.95 13.00 0.03
N VAL A 359 1.27 14.22 0.45
CA VAL A 359 0.44 15.05 1.36
C VAL A 359 -1.02 15.11 0.92
N ASP A 360 -1.28 15.20 -0.38
CA ASP A 360 -2.65 15.34 -0.93
C ASP A 360 -3.48 14.05 -0.83
N TRP A 361 -2.83 12.91 -0.51
CA TRP A 361 -3.41 11.56 -0.47
C TRP A 361 -3.03 10.77 0.79
N GLU A 362 -2.22 11.34 1.67
CA GLU A 362 -1.74 10.73 2.91
C GLU A 362 -2.88 10.38 3.85
N ARG A 363 -3.95 11.17 3.81
CA ARG A 363 -5.17 10.92 4.55
C ARG A 363 -5.81 9.60 4.11
N GLU A 364 -6.02 9.43 2.80
CA GLU A 364 -6.60 8.22 2.22
C GLU A 364 -5.72 6.99 2.48
N LEU A 365 -4.39 7.11 2.27
CA LEU A 365 -3.43 6.02 2.52
C LEU A 365 -3.39 5.61 3.99
N ARG A 366 -3.38 6.58 4.91
CA ARG A 366 -3.36 6.36 6.37
C ARG A 366 -4.65 5.71 6.84
N SER A 367 -5.80 6.23 6.40
CA SER A 367 -7.09 5.69 6.81
C SER A 367 -7.32 4.30 6.27
N ALA A 368 -6.94 4.04 5.01
CA ALA A 368 -6.95 2.69 4.46
C ALA A 368 -5.97 1.75 5.21
N GLY A 369 -4.94 2.28 5.87
CA GLY A 369 -3.92 1.48 6.55
C GLY A 369 -3.07 0.70 5.55
N VAL A 370 -2.63 1.35 4.48
CA VAL A 370 -1.76 0.74 3.45
C VAL A 370 -0.46 0.25 4.08
N SER A 371 -0.13 -1.02 3.84
CA SER A 371 1.07 -1.66 4.39
C SER A 371 2.19 -1.83 3.37
N HIS A 372 1.88 -1.71 2.07
CA HIS A 372 2.86 -1.82 0.99
C HIS A 372 2.61 -0.74 -0.06
N LEU A 373 3.64 0.05 -0.35
CA LEU A 373 3.68 1.01 -1.44
C LEU A 373 4.64 0.53 -2.51
N LEU A 374 4.13 0.38 -3.73
CA LEU A 374 4.94 0.13 -4.91
C LEU A 374 5.11 1.43 -5.69
N VAL A 375 6.35 1.81 -5.96
CA VAL A 375 6.70 3.15 -6.47
C VAL A 375 7.55 3.03 -7.73
N PRO A 376 6.93 2.87 -8.90
CA PRO A 376 7.62 3.00 -10.18
C PRO A 376 8.02 4.46 -10.40
N ILE A 377 9.28 4.71 -10.74
CA ILE A 377 9.80 6.06 -11.01
C ILE A 377 10.58 6.12 -12.33
N PHE A 378 10.56 7.29 -12.95
CA PHE A 378 11.46 7.67 -14.04
C PHE A 378 12.25 8.88 -13.56
N SER A 379 13.49 8.64 -13.15
CA SER A 379 14.36 9.69 -12.60
C SER A 379 15.82 9.40 -12.88
N LYS A 380 16.69 10.33 -12.51
CA LYS A 380 18.13 10.07 -12.32
C LYS A 380 18.32 8.84 -11.39
N PRO A 381 19.53 8.24 -11.34
CA PRO A 381 19.77 7.11 -10.45
C PRO A 381 19.34 7.37 -9.02
N ILE A 382 18.83 6.32 -8.37
CA ILE A 382 18.50 6.37 -6.95
C ILE A 382 19.82 6.54 -6.19
N LEU A 383 19.84 7.46 -5.23
CA LEU A 383 21.00 7.77 -4.40
C LEU A 383 20.60 7.74 -2.93
N GLU A 384 21.54 7.35 -2.08
CA GLU A 384 21.37 7.44 -0.63
C GLU A 384 21.13 8.90 -0.19
N PHE A 385 20.28 9.06 0.81
CA PHE A 385 19.90 10.31 1.47
C PHE A 385 19.26 11.36 0.56
N ARG A 386 18.83 10.97 -0.65
CA ARG A 386 18.11 11.82 -1.60
C ARG A 386 16.60 11.62 -1.49
N TRP A 387 15.85 12.24 -2.40
CA TRP A 387 14.40 12.38 -2.31
C TRP A 387 13.71 11.01 -2.27
N GLU A 388 14.23 10.03 -2.99
CA GLU A 388 13.69 8.67 -3.06
C GLU A 388 13.66 8.03 -1.66
N GLN A 389 14.81 8.02 -0.98
CA GLN A 389 14.93 7.50 0.37
C GLN A 389 14.15 8.34 1.38
N ARG A 390 14.27 9.67 1.35
CA ARG A 390 13.60 10.55 2.33
C ARG A 390 12.09 10.42 2.28
N SER A 391 11.52 10.38 1.07
CA SER A 391 10.08 10.21 0.91
C SER A 391 9.64 8.80 1.28
N ALA A 392 10.43 7.76 0.95
CA ALA A 392 10.15 6.40 1.40
C ALA A 392 10.16 6.30 2.93
N GLU A 393 11.21 6.79 3.60
CA GLU A 393 11.32 6.81 5.07
C GLU A 393 10.18 7.57 5.73
N ARG A 394 9.74 8.70 5.14
CA ARG A 394 8.55 9.40 5.61
C ARG A 394 7.31 8.49 5.59
N GLN A 395 7.08 7.74 4.52
CA GLN A 395 5.95 6.81 4.46
C GLN A 395 6.09 5.67 5.47
N VAL A 396 7.29 5.12 5.67
CA VAL A 396 7.53 4.13 6.73
C VAL A 396 7.22 4.73 8.12
N ILE A 397 7.60 5.98 8.37
CA ILE A 397 7.37 6.63 9.65
C ILE A 397 5.88 6.90 9.88
N GLU A 398 5.18 7.48 8.89
CA GLU A 398 3.79 7.93 9.03
C GLU A 398 2.77 6.79 8.89
N LEU A 399 3.01 5.83 8.01
CA LEU A 399 2.09 4.73 7.70
C LEU A 399 2.58 3.38 8.22
N GLY A 400 3.90 3.25 8.46
CA GLY A 400 4.57 1.96 8.68
C GLY A 400 4.42 0.99 7.54
N THR A 401 4.31 1.50 6.33
CA THR A 401 4.33 0.71 5.11
C THR A 401 5.75 0.26 4.78
N TRP A 402 5.88 -0.85 4.04
CA TRP A 402 7.04 -1.11 3.20
C TRP A 402 6.93 -0.27 1.92
N VAL A 403 8.04 0.25 1.42
CA VAL A 403 8.10 1.05 0.18
C VAL A 403 9.11 0.40 -0.76
N THR A 404 8.67 0.02 -1.95
CA THR A 404 9.53 -0.50 -3.02
C THR A 404 9.59 0.51 -4.15
N VAL A 405 10.76 1.12 -4.37
CA VAL A 405 11.03 2.05 -5.46
C VAL A 405 11.79 1.33 -6.57
N SER A 406 11.33 1.46 -7.82
CA SER A 406 11.97 0.87 -9.00
C SER A 406 12.19 1.93 -10.07
N ASN A 407 13.43 2.03 -10.58
CA ASN A 407 13.82 3.03 -11.57
C ASN A 407 14.43 2.37 -12.80
N SER A 408 14.31 3.07 -13.94
CA SER A 408 15.01 2.72 -15.17
C SER A 408 16.49 3.12 -15.14
N LEU A 409 17.26 2.66 -16.14
CA LEU A 409 18.64 3.09 -16.34
C LEU A 409 18.74 4.29 -17.30
N ALA A 410 17.68 4.61 -18.06
CA ALA A 410 17.73 5.52 -19.20
C ALA A 410 18.35 6.89 -18.87
N VAL A 411 17.88 7.55 -17.80
CA VAL A 411 18.44 8.84 -17.36
C VAL A 411 19.85 8.67 -16.81
N GLY A 412 20.10 7.61 -16.04
CA GLY A 412 21.41 7.33 -15.45
C GLY A 412 22.51 7.11 -16.48
N ALA A 413 22.18 6.43 -17.59
CA ALA A 413 23.11 6.16 -18.69
C ALA A 413 23.56 7.45 -19.41
N ALA A 414 22.72 8.49 -19.41
CA ALA A 414 23.06 9.78 -20.00
C ALA A 414 23.93 10.65 -19.08
N ILE A 415 23.91 10.42 -17.76
CA ILE A 415 24.66 11.22 -16.80
C ILE A 415 26.10 10.69 -16.65
N PRO A 416 27.14 11.50 -16.90
CA PRO A 416 28.54 11.07 -16.72
C PRO A 416 28.82 10.58 -15.30
N ASP A 417 29.66 9.56 -15.15
CA ASP A 417 30.00 8.97 -13.84
C ASP A 417 30.65 9.97 -12.87
N ASP A 418 31.30 11.01 -13.40
CA ASP A 418 31.96 12.08 -12.66
C ASP A 418 31.07 13.31 -12.39
N GLU A 419 29.77 13.27 -12.74
CA GLU A 419 28.83 14.38 -12.50
C GLU A 419 28.72 14.69 -10.99
N PRO A 420 29.18 15.86 -10.51
CA PRO A 420 29.24 16.17 -9.08
C PRO A 420 27.88 16.18 -8.38
N ARG A 421 26.80 16.41 -9.12
CA ARG A 421 25.42 16.43 -8.60
C ARG A 421 24.84 15.03 -8.38
N VAL A 422 25.47 13.99 -8.92
CA VAL A 422 25.08 12.58 -8.76
C VAL A 422 26.25 11.79 -8.18
N PRO A 423 26.67 12.09 -6.92
CA PRO A 423 27.82 11.46 -6.32
C PRO A 423 27.52 10.05 -5.82
N GLY A 424 28.55 9.20 -5.78
CA GLY A 424 28.51 7.90 -5.13
C GLY A 424 27.85 6.79 -5.95
N PRO A 425 27.51 5.67 -5.29
CA PRO A 425 26.90 4.53 -5.97
C PRO A 425 25.52 4.88 -6.57
N ARG A 426 25.24 4.34 -7.75
CA ARG A 426 24.01 4.53 -8.51
C ARG A 426 23.14 3.29 -8.39
N TYR A 427 21.95 3.45 -7.82
CA TYR A 427 21.02 2.35 -7.59
C TYR A 427 19.82 2.41 -8.55
N THR A 428 19.27 1.24 -8.84
CA THR A 428 18.08 1.06 -9.69
C THR A 428 16.85 0.67 -8.90
N CYS A 429 17.01 0.19 -7.66
CA CYS A 429 15.89 -0.01 -6.76
C CYS A 429 16.25 0.30 -5.30
N LEU A 430 15.21 0.59 -4.53
CA LEU A 430 15.27 0.81 -3.10
C LEU A 430 14.07 0.12 -2.46
N VAL A 431 14.30 -0.75 -1.49
CA VAL A 431 13.24 -1.20 -0.58
C VAL A 431 13.50 -0.59 0.79
N THR A 432 12.53 0.15 1.32
CA THR A 432 12.60 0.74 2.66
C THR A 432 11.45 0.26 3.51
N GLY A 433 11.70 -0.12 4.75
CA GLY A 433 10.65 -0.53 5.67
C GLY A 433 11.08 -0.45 7.12
N PRO A 434 10.22 -0.92 8.04
CA PRO A 434 10.57 -1.05 9.45
C PRO A 434 11.77 -2.00 9.60
N LYS A 435 12.78 -1.61 10.38
CA LYS A 435 13.95 -2.45 10.65
C LYS A 435 13.60 -3.72 11.44
N SER A 436 12.57 -3.64 12.27
CA SER A 436 12.04 -4.78 13.00
C SER A 436 10.52 -4.74 12.96
N LEU A 437 9.92 -5.93 13.01
CA LEU A 437 8.50 -6.11 13.23
C LEU A 437 8.11 -5.69 14.65
N ASP A 438 9.03 -5.87 15.61
CA ASP A 438 8.98 -5.29 16.94
C ASP A 438 9.26 -3.78 16.84
N ARG A 439 8.21 -2.97 16.67
CA ARG A 439 8.29 -1.51 16.43
C ARG A 439 8.66 -0.69 17.68
N VAL A 440 9.79 -1.04 18.30
CA VAL A 440 10.28 -0.42 19.54
C VAL A 440 11.05 0.89 19.32
N ALA A 441 11.42 1.23 18.08
CA ALA A 441 12.19 2.42 17.75
C ALA A 441 11.88 2.96 16.33
N TYR A 442 12.19 4.25 16.09
CA TYR A 442 12.11 4.95 14.78
C TYR A 442 13.03 4.38 13.67
N GLN A 443 13.47 3.13 13.76
CA GLN A 443 14.51 2.62 12.87
C GLN A 443 13.88 2.10 11.57
N THR A 444 14.23 2.76 10.48
CA THR A 444 14.01 2.29 9.12
C THR A 444 15.23 1.52 8.64
N GLU A 445 15.02 0.58 7.73
CA GLU A 445 16.09 -0.10 7.00
C GLU A 445 15.89 0.10 5.51
N GLY A 446 16.94 0.57 4.83
CA GLY A 446 16.99 0.76 3.38
C GLY A 446 17.86 -0.31 2.72
N GLN A 447 17.31 -0.96 1.70
CA GLN A 447 17.94 -1.99 0.90
C GLN A 447 18.12 -1.47 -0.53
N PHE A 448 19.35 -1.13 -0.91
CA PHE A 448 19.66 -0.51 -2.19
C PHE A 448 20.19 -1.54 -3.19
N GLY A 449 19.46 -1.76 -4.28
CA GLY A 449 19.80 -2.73 -5.31
C GLY A 449 20.32 -2.09 -6.59
N VAL A 450 21.24 -2.79 -7.25
CA VAL A 450 21.86 -2.37 -8.52
C VAL A 450 21.59 -3.39 -9.61
N ALA A 451 21.13 -2.93 -10.76
CA ALA A 451 21.11 -3.64 -12.03
C ALA A 451 21.95 -2.86 -13.05
N ARG A 452 22.66 -3.55 -13.95
CA ARG A 452 23.52 -2.91 -14.96
C ARG A 452 22.92 -2.91 -16.36
N THR A 453 21.91 -3.75 -16.57
CA THR A 453 21.17 -3.84 -17.82
C THR A 453 19.66 -3.83 -17.53
N GLY A 454 18.85 -3.49 -18.52
CA GLY A 454 17.40 -3.35 -18.41
C GLY A 454 16.70 -4.67 -18.13
N ALA A 455 17.34 -5.80 -18.42
CA ALA A 455 16.82 -7.12 -18.06
C ALA A 455 17.39 -7.67 -16.74
N GLU A 456 18.41 -7.05 -16.14
CA GLU A 456 18.94 -7.49 -14.86
C GLU A 456 18.02 -7.12 -13.70
N LEU A 457 18.12 -7.89 -12.61
CA LEU A 457 17.41 -7.57 -11.37
C LEU A 457 18.31 -6.75 -10.47
N GLY A 458 17.75 -5.72 -9.84
CA GLY A 458 18.41 -4.95 -8.80
C GLY A 458 18.77 -5.85 -7.63
N ARG A 459 20.07 -6.09 -7.42
CA ARG A 459 20.59 -6.95 -6.35
C ARG A 459 21.37 -6.16 -5.32
N LEU A 460 21.29 -6.61 -4.08
CA LEU A 460 22.09 -6.11 -2.97
C LEU A 460 23.58 -6.46 -3.19
N PRO A 461 24.51 -5.84 -2.45
CA PRO A 461 25.93 -6.24 -2.46
C PRO A 461 26.16 -7.72 -2.14
N THR A 462 25.25 -8.36 -1.41
CA THR A 462 25.24 -9.80 -1.11
C THR A 462 24.79 -10.67 -2.28
N SER A 463 24.45 -10.08 -3.42
CA SER A 463 23.80 -10.72 -4.59
C SER A 463 22.37 -11.20 -4.35
N GLU A 464 21.81 -11.00 -3.15
CA GLU A 464 20.41 -11.30 -2.85
C GLU A 464 19.47 -10.24 -3.44
N LEU A 465 18.19 -10.61 -3.56
CA LEU A 465 17.14 -9.64 -3.84
C LEU A 465 16.76 -8.89 -2.55
N PRO A 466 16.33 -7.61 -2.66
CA PRO A 466 15.65 -6.93 -1.57
C PRO A 466 14.43 -7.71 -1.06
N ARG A 467 14.05 -7.47 0.19
CA ARG A 467 12.97 -8.19 0.88
C ARG A 467 12.00 -7.26 1.59
N VAL A 468 10.73 -7.68 1.64
CA VAL A 468 9.66 -7.11 2.48
C VAL A 468 9.06 -8.22 3.33
N PHE A 469 8.21 -7.91 4.31
CA PHE A 469 7.48 -8.92 5.07
C PHE A 469 5.96 -8.80 4.87
N PRO A 470 5.18 -9.90 4.89
CA PRO A 470 3.73 -9.86 4.72
C PRO A 470 2.99 -9.29 5.92
N GLY A 471 2.20 -8.24 5.70
CA GLY A 471 1.70 -7.39 6.76
C GLY A 471 2.79 -6.46 7.28
N ALA A 472 2.42 -5.34 7.87
CA ALA A 472 3.34 -4.48 8.60
C ALA A 472 2.96 -4.38 10.08
N ALA A 473 1.94 -5.13 10.51
CA ALA A 473 1.34 -5.04 11.83
C ALA A 473 1.45 -6.37 12.56
N TYR A 474 2.55 -6.59 13.27
CA TYR A 474 2.82 -7.87 13.92
C TYR A 474 2.41 -7.89 15.39
N ASP A 475 2.60 -6.79 16.16
CA ASP A 475 2.49 -6.89 17.62
C ASP A 475 1.50 -5.94 18.31
N ALA A 476 1.00 -4.91 17.63
CA ALA A 476 0.20 -3.89 18.33
C ALA A 476 -1.27 -4.30 18.63
N TRP A 477 -1.75 -5.44 18.14
CA TRP A 477 -2.93 -6.07 18.74
C TRP A 477 -2.61 -6.70 20.10
N PHE A 478 -1.38 -7.17 20.29
CA PHE A 478 -1.02 -8.10 21.36
C PHE A 478 -0.61 -7.42 22.66
N ASP A 479 -0.20 -6.16 22.66
CA ASP A 479 0.01 -5.41 23.93
C ASP A 479 -1.30 -5.08 24.67
N HIS A 480 -2.45 -5.34 24.04
CA HIS A 480 -3.76 -5.34 24.68
C HIS A 480 -4.00 -6.65 25.45
N TRP A 481 -3.24 -7.70 25.15
CA TRP A 481 -3.43 -9.09 25.57
C TRP A 481 -2.22 -9.63 26.32
N HIS A 482 -1.63 -8.82 27.21
CA HIS A 482 -0.85 -9.42 28.29
C HIS A 482 -1.80 -10.24 29.17
N ASP A 483 -1.91 -11.53 28.84
CA ASP A 483 -2.21 -12.51 29.87
C ASP A 483 -1.07 -12.42 30.88
N ASP A 484 -1.38 -12.02 32.11
CA ASP A 484 -0.47 -12.11 33.28
C ASP A 484 -0.14 -13.59 33.64
N LYS A 485 -0.21 -14.50 32.66
CA LYS A 485 0.09 -15.92 32.75
C LYS A 485 1.21 -16.28 31.78
N ARG A 486 2.43 -15.87 32.11
CA ARG A 486 3.64 -16.63 31.76
C ARG A 486 4.39 -16.98 33.02
#